data_AF-A0A192A7L1-F1
#
_entry.id   AF-A0A192A7L1-F1
#
_cell.length_a   1.000
_cell.length_b   1.000
_cell.length_c   1.000
_cell.angle_alpha   90.00
_cell.angle_beta   90.00
_cell.angle_gamma   90.00
#
_symmetry.space_group_name_H-M   'P 1'
#
loop_
_entity.id
_entity.type
_entity.pdbx_description
1 polymer ?
#
loop_
_entity_poly.entity_id
_entity_poly.type
_entity_poly.pdbx_seq_one_letter_code
_entity_poly.pdbx_strand_id
1 'polypeptide(L)'
;MLSNASRLKPILPTVSIGSESVVIRRPGQSQPVVANILGTFKDGNGQVSRVVLDRLVHRLAESEYEGWRCSGAVVTELHRAQEADD
;
A
#
# COMPACT_ATOMS: atom_id res chain seq x y z
N MET A 1 -34.13 12.74 24.14
CA MET A 1 -33.20 13.55 23.32
C MET A 1 -31.90 12.77 23.20
N LEU A 2 -31.76 11.91 22.19
CA LEU A 2 -30.51 11.18 21.96
C LEU A 2 -29.53 12.12 21.25
N SER A 3 -28.37 12.34 21.86
CA SER A 3 -27.33 13.24 21.36
C SER A 3 -26.88 12.79 19.97
N ASN A 4 -26.98 13.71 19.00
CA ASN A 4 -26.38 13.55 17.68
C ASN A 4 -24.87 13.79 17.86
N ALA A 5 -24.17 12.78 18.39
CA ALA A 5 -22.72 12.79 18.42
C ALA A 5 -22.25 12.69 16.96
N SER A 6 -21.85 13.81 16.38
CA SER A 6 -21.15 13.85 15.11
C SER A 6 -20.02 12.84 15.16
N ARG A 7 -20.19 11.68 14.51
CA ARG A 7 -19.07 10.76 14.27
C ARG A 7 -18.05 11.54 13.46
N LEU A 8 -16.96 11.94 14.11
CA LEU A 8 -15.83 12.52 13.40
C LEU A 8 -15.42 11.53 12.32
N LYS A 9 -15.40 11.99 11.06
CA LYS A 9 -14.90 11.18 9.96
C LYS A 9 -13.45 10.83 10.28
N PRO A 10 -13.07 9.55 10.33
CA PRO A 10 -11.68 9.19 10.57
C PRO A 10 -10.82 9.81 9.46
N ILE A 11 -9.77 10.53 9.86
CA ILE A 11 -8.79 11.05 8.93
C ILE A 11 -7.99 9.84 8.45
N LEU A 12 -8.08 9.54 7.16
CA LEU A 12 -7.37 8.41 6.57
C LEU A 12 -5.89 8.75 6.38
N PRO A 13 -5.00 7.75 6.45
CA PRO A 13 -3.63 7.90 6.01
C PRO A 13 -3.56 8.28 4.54
N THR A 14 -2.58 9.12 4.18
CA THR A 14 -2.35 9.57 2.81
C THR A 14 -1.27 8.75 2.12
N VAL A 15 -1.38 8.58 0.81
CA VAL A 15 -0.45 7.77 0.00
C VAL A 15 0.19 8.65 -1.08
N SER A 16 1.52 8.65 -1.15
CA SER A 16 2.28 9.26 -2.24
C SER A 16 3.11 8.18 -2.94
N ILE A 17 2.93 8.03 -4.25
CA ILE A 17 3.65 7.07 -5.08
C ILE A 17 4.72 7.81 -5.87
N GLY A 18 5.99 7.50 -5.58
CA GLY A 18 7.13 7.94 -6.37
C GLY A 18 7.53 6.91 -7.43
N SER A 19 8.66 7.13 -8.09
CA SER A 19 9.22 6.18 -9.06
C SER A 19 9.70 4.88 -8.40
N GLU A 20 10.28 4.96 -7.22
CA GLU A 20 10.94 3.82 -6.54
C GLU A 20 10.34 3.49 -5.18
N SER A 21 9.50 4.36 -4.61
CA SER A 21 8.98 4.18 -3.26
C SER A 21 7.56 4.70 -3.10
N VAL A 22 6.90 4.16 -2.08
CA VAL A 22 5.61 4.63 -1.57
C VAL A 22 5.82 5.23 -0.19
N VAL A 23 5.22 6.40 0.02
CA VAL A 23 5.20 7.11 1.30
C VAL A 23 3.78 7.11 1.85
N ILE A 24 3.60 6.58 3.06
CA ILE A 24 2.33 6.60 3.79
C ILE A 24 2.44 7.56 4.97
N ARG A 25 1.59 8.58 5.01
CA ARG A 25 1.51 9.54 6.13
C ARG A 25 0.27 9.29 6.95
N ARG A 26 0.46 8.98 8.23
CA ARG A 26 -0.65 8.81 9.18
C ARG A 26 -0.89 10.11 9.95
N PRO A 27 -2.15 10.55 10.10
CA PRO A 27 -2.50 11.65 10.98
C PRO A 27 -2.00 11.39 12.41
N GLY A 28 -1.37 12.39 13.02
CA GLY A 28 -0.81 12.29 14.38
C GLY A 28 0.52 11.55 14.48
N GLN A 29 1.12 11.11 13.37
CA GLN A 29 2.49 10.59 13.36
C GLN A 29 3.47 11.59 12.74
N SER A 30 4.61 11.79 13.40
CA SER A 30 5.67 12.68 12.91
C SER A 30 6.49 12.06 11.77
N GLN A 31 6.67 10.74 11.79
CA GLN A 31 7.45 10.03 10.78
C GLN A 31 6.54 9.24 9.83
N PRO A 32 6.70 9.42 8.50
CA PRO A 32 5.99 8.61 7.52
C PRO A 32 6.58 7.20 7.44
N VAL A 33 5.77 6.25 6.97
CA VAL A 33 6.27 4.94 6.55
C VAL A 33 6.71 5.04 5.10
N VAL A 34 7.92 4.58 4.80
CA VAL A 34 8.46 4.51 3.43
C VAL A 34 8.74 3.05 3.11
N ALA A 35 8.29 2.61 1.94
CA ALA A 35 8.54 1.27 1.41
C ALA A 35 8.98 1.37 -0.06
N ASN A 36 9.90 0.49 -0.47
CA ASN A 36 10.35 0.45 -1.86
C ASN A 36 9.32 -0.26 -2.73
N ILE A 37 9.20 0.18 -3.98
CA ILE A 37 8.38 -0.45 -5.01
C ILE A 37 9.18 -1.57 -5.65
N LEU A 38 8.65 -2.79 -5.57
CA LEU A 38 9.19 -3.97 -6.26
C LEU A 38 8.60 -4.13 -7.66
N GLY A 39 7.37 -3.68 -7.87
CA GLY A 39 6.70 -3.78 -9.16
C GLY A 39 5.45 -2.91 -9.24
N THR A 40 5.12 -2.49 -10.46
CA THR A 40 3.99 -1.62 -10.77
C THR A 40 3.15 -2.24 -11.88
N PHE A 41 1.84 -2.34 -11.65
CA PHE A 41 0.88 -2.82 -12.62
C PHE A 41 0.01 -1.67 -13.08
N LYS A 42 -0.21 -1.61 -14.39
CA LYS A 42 -1.02 -0.59 -15.04
C LYS A 42 -2.35 -1.19 -15.50
N ASP A 43 -3.40 -0.38 -15.52
CA ASP A 43 -4.67 -0.74 -16.15
C ASP A 43 -4.62 -0.61 -17.68
N GLY A 44 -5.74 -0.89 -18.35
CA GLY A 44 -5.86 -0.77 -19.81
C GLY A 44 -5.68 0.66 -20.36
N ASN A 45 -5.66 1.67 -19.49
CA ASN A 45 -5.43 3.07 -19.84
C ASN A 45 -4.00 3.51 -19.53
N GLY A 46 -3.13 2.58 -19.11
CA GLY A 46 -1.74 2.87 -18.74
C GLY A 46 -1.58 3.55 -17.37
N GLN A 47 -2.64 3.66 -16.57
CA GLN A 47 -2.61 4.25 -15.24
C GLN A 47 -2.21 3.22 -14.19
N VAL A 48 -1.45 3.63 -13.17
CA VAL A 48 -1.03 2.72 -12.09
C VAL A 48 -2.25 2.26 -11.29
N SER A 49 -2.52 0.96 -11.31
CA SER A 49 -3.66 0.35 -10.61
C SER A 49 -3.24 -0.50 -9.42
N ARG A 50 -1.97 -0.93 -9.36
CA ARG A 50 -1.40 -1.70 -8.23
C ARG A 50 0.11 -1.51 -8.14
N VAL A 51 0.62 -1.46 -6.92
CA VAL A 51 2.06 -1.49 -6.60
C VAL A 51 2.35 -2.60 -5.59
N VAL A 52 3.52 -3.24 -5.73
CA VAL A 52 4.03 -4.26 -4.80
C VAL A 52 5.18 -3.65 -4.01
N LEU A 53 5.19 -3.87 -2.69
CA LEU A 53 6.10 -3.19 -1.77
C LEU A 53 7.03 -4.18 -1.05
N ASP A 54 8.21 -3.71 -0.69
CA ASP A 54 9.25 -4.49 0.00
C ASP A 54 8.96 -4.81 1.48
N ARG A 55 7.83 -4.35 2.04
CA ARG A 55 7.44 -4.60 3.43
C ARG A 55 5.96 -4.35 3.69
N LEU A 56 5.50 -4.80 4.86
CA LEU A 56 4.16 -4.52 5.37
C LEU A 56 4.07 -3.08 5.85
N VAL A 57 3.24 -2.31 5.16
CA VAL A 57 3.02 -0.90 5.50
C VAL A 57 1.69 -0.66 6.22
N HIS A 58 0.77 -1.63 6.24
CA HIS A 58 -0.54 -1.51 6.89
C HIS A 58 -0.62 -2.21 8.24
N ARG A 59 -1.40 -1.62 9.15
CA ARG A 59 -1.72 -2.19 10.45
C ARG A 59 -2.91 -3.15 10.33
N LEU A 60 -3.08 -4.03 11.32
CA LEU A 60 -4.17 -5.02 11.37
C LEU A 60 -5.58 -4.45 11.13
N ALA A 61 -5.85 -3.21 11.56
CA ALA A 61 -7.15 -2.56 11.38
C ALA A 61 -7.24 -1.66 10.12
N GLU A 62 -6.17 -1.56 9.32
CA GLU A 62 -6.09 -0.70 8.14
C GLU A 62 -6.22 -1.53 6.86
N SER A 63 -7.33 -1.36 6.13
CA SER A 63 -7.57 -2.03 4.85
C SER A 63 -7.61 -1.08 3.65
N GLU A 64 -7.70 0.23 3.88
CA GLU A 64 -7.80 1.26 2.83
C GLU A 64 -7.10 2.57 3.22
N TYR A 65 -6.50 3.23 2.23
CA TYR A 65 -5.87 4.55 2.33
C TYR A 65 -6.20 5.38 1.09
N GLU A 66 -6.87 6.52 1.22
CA GLU A 66 -7.14 7.43 0.08
C GLU A 66 -7.60 6.74 -1.22
N GLY A 67 -8.52 5.77 -1.13
CA GLY A 67 -9.02 5.02 -2.29
C GLY A 67 -8.13 3.85 -2.75
N TRP A 68 -6.95 3.67 -2.16
CA TRP A 68 -6.12 2.48 -2.32
C TRP A 68 -6.55 1.41 -1.33
N ARG A 69 -6.81 0.20 -1.83
CA ARG A 69 -7.00 -0.96 -0.99
C ARG A 69 -5.66 -1.59 -0.65
N CYS A 70 -5.47 -1.95 0.61
CA CYS A 70 -4.28 -2.63 1.09
C CYS A 70 -4.59 -4.09 1.40
N SER A 71 -3.66 -4.95 1.00
CA SER A 71 -3.62 -6.38 1.34
C SER A 71 -2.19 -6.70 1.75
N GLY A 72 -1.99 -7.81 2.46
CA GLY A 72 -0.70 -8.29 3.01
C GLY A 72 0.54 -7.92 2.18
N ALA A 73 1.66 -7.64 2.84
CA ALA A 73 2.93 -7.44 2.15
C ALA A 73 3.27 -8.71 1.36
N VAL A 74 3.24 -8.62 0.05
CA VAL A 74 3.79 -9.68 -0.79
C VAL A 74 5.30 -9.52 -0.70
N VAL A 75 5.96 -10.31 0.14
CA VAL A 75 7.42 -10.31 0.18
C VAL A 75 8.04 -11.69 0.30
N THR A 76 9.20 -11.78 -0.36
CA THR A 76 10.17 -12.87 -0.56
C THR A 76 9.91 -13.71 -1.81
N GLU A 77 10.69 -13.44 -2.87
CA GLU A 77 10.76 -14.23 -4.11
C GLU A 77 12.14 -14.91 -4.24
N LEU A 78 12.12 -16.22 -4.53
CA LEU A 78 13.30 -17.10 -4.65
C LEU A 78 13.09 -18.08 -5.82
N HIS A 79 14.09 -18.21 -6.71
CA HIS A 79 14.05 -19.08 -7.91
C HIS A 79 15.44 -19.69 -8.23
N ARG A 80 15.52 -20.95 -8.74
CA ARG A 80 16.60 -21.60 -9.55
C ARG A 80 16.27 -23.09 -9.84
N ALA A 81 16.65 -23.78 -10.92
CA ALA A 81 17.16 -23.43 -12.26
C ALA A 81 16.41 -24.32 -13.28
N GLN A 82 16.17 -23.82 -14.49
CA GLN A 82 15.52 -24.60 -15.56
C GLN A 82 16.59 -25.39 -16.32
N GLU A 83 16.69 -26.69 -16.03
CA GLU A 83 17.28 -27.73 -16.89
C GLU A 83 16.29 -28.92 -16.81
N ALA A 84 15.82 -29.53 -17.89
CA ALA A 84 16.55 -29.90 -19.09
C ALA A 84 15.77 -29.63 -20.38
N ASP A 85 16.46 -29.08 -21.37
CA ASP A 85 16.26 -29.48 -22.75
C ASP A 85 16.95 -30.85 -22.92
N ASP A 86 16.17 -31.90 -23.18
CA ASP A 86 16.47 -33.06 -24.05
C ASP A 86 15.21 -33.93 -24.23
#